data_AF-A0A954R7W3-F1
#
_entry.id   AF-A0A954R7W3-F1
#
_cell.length_a   1.000
_cell.length_b   1.000
_cell.length_c   1.000
_cell.angle_alpha   90.00
_cell.angle_beta   90.00
_cell.angle_gamma   90.00
#
_symmetry.space_group_name_H-M   'P 1'
#
loop_
_entity.id
_entity.type
_entity.pdbx_description
1 polymer ?
#
loop_
_entity_poly.entity_id
_entity_poly.type
_entity_poly.pdbx_seq_one_letter_code
_entity_poly.pdbx_strand_id
1 'polypeptide(L)'
;IATTSIPAQELHDILYQAVDLDKSSDWLRLVSFYQQAMRYAEAHAVMSEALVKFPVELGDRAPVLTQLNQLFANQQFEEIKLRKKAGQYVLVGDLLGQFPLDALSGENQLKLDAEIKIVQQQVLLITDIVASLKEHVAKLPEPEQQAVLPLVQEMSDEVNFDSAARLDDFQRLRRDPTIDSESLVAYALGGWLLGSGAGLDNLAVAKSVLRVRTLTQRYLTVGTQAERQQILEELRGEEGARPELLAKVIQSMQPPLPPPQPSPDDPPGLLRLNIEGSDGSLLDYVVQLPPEYDPNRRYPCVLALTGKGFSPELEVDWWCGLNLELPVGEYRFGQATRYGYIVVSPNWMTAEQGDYEYTEGEHARILACLRDAYRHFSIDTDRVFVTGHFAGATAAWDLAVAHPDLWAGAILISPGADKYIFHYLENISASARNPDQIPLGTYLVYGELDGTRSVSMMGSVATRQLNPNSTILYDALVVEYHGEGRVRFSSELPRIIEWMELSSHRRIRAKQNISV
;
A
#
# COMPACT_ATOMS: atom_id res chain seq x y z
N ILE A 1 10.74 -21.21 10.25
CA ILE A 1 9.49 -20.55 10.68
C ILE A 1 9.86 -19.19 11.26
N ALA A 2 9.25 -18.10 10.78
CA ALA A 2 9.41 -16.78 11.40
C ALA A 2 8.60 -16.78 12.70
N THR A 3 9.26 -16.70 13.85
CA THR A 3 8.60 -16.77 15.18
C THR A 3 7.72 -15.55 15.47
N THR A 4 7.88 -14.48 14.70
CA THR A 4 7.02 -13.29 14.71
C THR A 4 5.61 -13.55 14.18
N SER A 5 5.38 -14.65 13.44
CA SER A 5 4.06 -14.99 12.90
C SER A 5 3.25 -15.93 13.80
N ILE A 6 3.71 -16.21 15.02
CA ILE A 6 3.03 -17.10 15.98
C ILE A 6 2.41 -16.24 17.10
N PRO A 7 1.13 -16.44 17.45
CA PRO A 7 0.49 -15.76 18.58
C PRO A 7 1.32 -15.82 19.86
N ALA A 8 1.27 -14.76 20.67
CA ALA A 8 2.11 -14.63 21.86
C ALA A 8 1.94 -15.77 22.85
N GLN A 9 0.68 -16.11 23.15
CA GLN A 9 0.36 -17.15 24.11
C GLN A 9 0.80 -18.52 23.59
N GLU A 10 0.51 -18.85 22.33
CA GLU A 10 0.91 -20.13 21.74
C GLU A 10 2.43 -20.30 21.75
N LEU A 11 3.18 -19.27 21.34
CA LEU A 11 4.64 -19.32 21.37
C LEU A 11 5.17 -19.46 22.80
N HIS A 12 4.56 -18.76 23.75
CA HIS A 12 4.90 -18.89 25.17
C HIS A 12 4.70 -20.31 25.68
N ASP A 13 3.53 -20.90 25.43
CA ASP A 13 3.19 -22.25 25.89
C ASP A 13 4.15 -23.29 25.27
N ILE A 14 4.49 -23.15 24.00
CA ILE A 14 5.46 -24.03 23.30
C ILE A 14 6.84 -23.93 23.93
N LEU A 15 7.34 -22.71 24.16
CA LEU A 15 8.69 -22.51 24.67
C LEU A 15 8.83 -22.94 26.14
N TYR A 16 7.81 -22.71 26.96
CA TYR A 16 7.82 -23.10 28.37
C TYR A 16 7.82 -24.63 28.55
N GLN A 17 7.26 -25.39 27.60
CA GLN A 17 7.38 -26.85 27.59
C GLN A 17 8.78 -27.34 27.18
N ALA A 18 9.57 -26.51 26.49
CA ALA A 18 10.86 -26.87 25.94
C ALA A 18 12.05 -26.58 26.88
N VAL A 19 11.83 -25.95 28.03
CA VAL A 19 12.87 -25.51 28.95
C VAL A 19 12.63 -25.97 30.39
N ASP A 20 13.70 -26.05 31.19
CA ASP A 20 13.60 -26.36 32.62
C ASP A 20 13.45 -25.07 33.43
N LEU A 21 12.21 -24.77 33.84
CA LEU A 21 11.87 -23.55 34.55
C LEU A 21 12.49 -23.45 35.95
N ASP A 22 13.12 -24.49 36.47
CA ASP A 22 13.84 -24.45 37.76
C ASP A 22 15.33 -24.08 37.60
N LYS A 23 15.80 -23.86 36.37
CA LYS A 23 17.17 -23.41 36.07
C LYS A 23 17.21 -21.98 35.55
N SER A 24 17.90 -21.09 36.26
CA SER A 24 18.09 -19.69 35.83
C SER A 24 18.70 -19.54 34.43
N SER A 25 19.57 -20.47 34.01
CA SER A 25 20.15 -20.48 32.66
C SER A 25 19.11 -20.63 31.54
N ASP A 26 18.03 -21.37 31.80
CA ASP A 26 16.98 -21.63 30.82
C ASP A 26 16.02 -20.44 30.69
N TRP A 27 15.80 -19.68 31.77
CA TRP A 27 15.15 -18.37 31.70
C TRP A 27 15.92 -17.38 30.83
N LEU A 28 17.25 -17.30 30.97
CA LEU A 28 18.07 -16.44 30.13
C LEU A 28 18.04 -16.86 28.64
N ARG A 29 17.86 -18.15 28.36
CA ARG A 29 17.63 -18.64 26.98
C ARG A 29 16.28 -18.17 26.43
N LEU A 30 15.21 -18.23 27.23
CA LEU A 30 13.90 -17.69 26.85
C LEU A 30 13.98 -16.19 26.55
N VAL A 31 14.62 -15.40 27.44
CA VAL A 31 14.81 -13.96 27.23
C VAL A 31 15.59 -13.69 25.94
N SER A 32 16.69 -14.41 25.73
CA SER A 32 17.51 -14.28 24.50
C SER A 32 16.72 -14.63 23.26
N PHE A 33 15.88 -15.68 23.31
CA PHE A 33 15.01 -16.07 22.21
C PHE A 33 14.01 -14.98 21.87
N TYR A 34 13.26 -14.46 22.86
CA TYR A 34 12.29 -13.40 22.63
C TYR A 34 12.96 -12.12 22.13
N GLN A 35 14.14 -11.76 22.66
CA GLN A 35 14.91 -10.63 22.19
C GLN A 35 15.36 -10.80 20.72
N GLN A 36 15.86 -11.98 20.34
CA GLN A 36 16.23 -12.28 18.94
C GLN A 36 15.02 -12.29 18.00
N ALA A 37 13.86 -12.68 18.51
CA ALA A 37 12.58 -12.60 17.80
C ALA A 37 11.98 -11.18 17.78
N MET A 38 12.66 -10.18 18.36
CA MET A 38 12.18 -8.80 18.53
C MET A 38 10.85 -8.70 19.29
N ARG A 39 10.59 -9.64 20.20
CA ARG A 39 9.42 -9.71 21.09
C ARG A 39 9.77 -9.14 22.46
N TYR A 40 10.08 -7.85 22.48
CA TYR A 40 10.73 -7.22 23.64
C TYR A 40 9.83 -7.12 24.87
N ALA A 41 8.51 -7.00 24.69
CA ALA A 41 7.55 -7.00 25.79
C ALA A 41 7.55 -8.36 26.52
N GLU A 42 7.54 -9.45 25.76
CA GLU A 42 7.61 -10.81 26.28
C GLU A 42 8.98 -11.09 26.90
N ALA A 43 10.07 -10.65 26.25
CA ALA A 43 11.41 -10.78 26.82
C ALA A 43 11.52 -10.04 28.17
N HIS A 44 10.91 -8.86 28.29
CA HIS A 44 10.88 -8.09 29.52
C HIS A 44 10.06 -8.79 30.60
N ALA A 45 8.88 -9.33 30.26
CA ALA A 45 8.04 -10.09 31.18
C ALA A 45 8.77 -11.32 31.73
N VAL A 46 9.37 -12.13 30.85
CA VAL A 46 10.15 -13.32 31.23
C VAL A 46 11.36 -12.94 32.07
N MET A 47 12.10 -11.88 31.72
CA MET A 47 13.24 -11.42 32.50
C MET A 47 12.84 -10.91 33.88
N SER A 48 11.69 -10.22 33.98
CA SER A 48 11.15 -9.74 35.25
C SER A 48 10.80 -10.90 36.18
N GLU A 49 10.15 -11.93 35.65
CA GLU A 49 9.81 -13.15 36.40
C GLU A 49 11.09 -13.92 36.82
N ALA A 50 12.07 -14.03 35.93
CA ALA A 50 13.35 -14.68 36.22
C ALA A 50 14.10 -14.00 37.40
N LEU A 51 14.11 -12.67 37.44
CA LEU A 51 14.74 -11.91 38.53
C LEU A 51 14.03 -12.12 39.87
N VAL A 52 12.72 -12.31 39.86
CA VAL A 52 11.93 -12.64 41.06
C VAL A 52 12.21 -14.08 41.52
N LYS A 53 12.30 -15.03 40.58
CA LYS A 53 12.51 -16.45 40.89
C LYS A 53 13.95 -16.75 41.32
N PHE A 54 14.94 -16.05 40.76
CA PHE A 54 16.38 -16.28 41.01
C PHE A 54 17.12 -14.98 41.42
N PRO A 55 16.74 -14.33 42.53
CA PRO A 55 17.25 -13.00 42.88
C PRO A 55 18.76 -13.00 43.20
N VAL A 56 19.30 -14.11 43.71
CA VAL A 56 20.73 -14.25 44.02
C VAL A 56 21.56 -14.53 42.77
N GLU A 57 21.06 -15.39 41.88
CA GLU A 57 21.81 -15.84 40.69
C GLU A 57 21.75 -14.84 39.54
N LEU A 58 20.64 -14.08 39.43
CA LEU A 58 20.39 -13.15 38.32
C LEU A 58 20.37 -11.69 38.75
N GLY A 59 20.61 -11.36 40.03
CA GLY A 59 20.51 -9.99 40.54
C GLY A 59 21.39 -8.97 39.80
N ASP A 60 22.55 -9.39 39.29
CA ASP A 60 23.45 -8.55 38.48
C ASP A 60 22.95 -8.32 37.04
N ARG A 61 21.93 -9.07 36.61
CA ARG A 61 21.27 -8.95 35.30
C ARG A 61 20.09 -7.99 35.28
N ALA A 62 19.73 -7.33 36.39
CA ALA A 62 18.69 -6.31 36.42
C ALA A 62 18.80 -5.23 35.31
N PRO A 63 20.00 -4.76 34.89
CA PRO A 63 20.15 -3.83 33.77
C PRO A 63 19.61 -4.32 32.42
N VAL A 64 19.41 -5.64 32.23
CA VAL A 64 18.80 -6.20 31.02
C VAL A 64 17.37 -5.69 30.83
N LEU A 65 16.61 -5.44 31.90
CA LEU A 65 15.26 -4.87 31.80
C LEU A 65 15.30 -3.47 31.17
N THR A 66 16.27 -2.63 31.57
CA THR A 66 16.47 -1.30 30.96
C THR A 66 16.82 -1.41 29.48
N GLN A 67 17.69 -2.36 29.11
CA GLN A 67 18.02 -2.60 27.71
C GLN A 67 16.81 -3.04 26.89
N LEU A 68 15.98 -3.96 27.42
CA LEU A 68 14.77 -4.44 26.76
C LEU A 68 13.74 -3.33 26.59
N ASN A 69 13.57 -2.45 27.59
CA ASN A 69 12.71 -1.27 27.50
C ASN A 69 13.20 -0.30 26.41
N GLN A 70 14.50 -0.09 26.28
CA GLN A 70 15.06 0.74 25.22
C GLN A 70 14.83 0.13 23.82
N LEU A 71 15.02 -1.19 23.68
CA LEU A 71 14.74 -1.90 22.42
C LEU A 71 13.25 -1.85 22.05
N PHE A 72 12.37 -2.05 23.03
CA PHE A 72 10.92 -1.94 22.84
C PHE A 72 10.51 -0.53 22.43
N ALA A 73 11.01 0.49 23.12
CA ALA A 73 10.70 1.87 22.78
C ALA A 73 11.21 2.26 21.37
N ASN A 74 12.38 1.77 20.95
CA ASN A 74 12.85 1.95 19.57
C ASN A 74 11.94 1.25 18.55
N GLN A 75 11.46 0.03 18.86
CA GLN A 75 10.51 -0.68 18.00
C GLN A 75 9.19 0.09 17.86
N GLN A 76 8.63 0.60 18.95
CA GLN A 76 7.42 1.42 18.93
C GLN A 76 7.61 2.72 18.14
N PHE A 77 8.80 3.33 18.22
CA PHE A 77 9.12 4.54 17.45
C PHE A 77 9.18 4.26 15.94
N GLU A 78 9.79 3.16 15.52
CA GLU A 78 9.78 2.75 14.11
C GLU A 78 8.37 2.39 13.63
N GLU A 79 7.54 1.80 14.50
CA GLU A 79 6.13 1.56 14.21
C GLU A 79 5.38 2.88 13.97
N ILE A 80 5.55 3.89 14.82
CA ILE A 80 4.94 5.21 14.64
C ILE A 80 5.34 5.81 13.28
N LYS A 81 6.62 5.74 12.90
CA LYS A 81 7.10 6.23 11.60
C LYS A 81 6.45 5.49 10.43
N LEU A 82 6.33 4.16 10.55
CA LEU A 82 5.65 3.33 9.56
C LEU A 82 4.18 3.73 9.41
N ARG A 83 3.44 3.87 10.51
CA ARG A 83 2.03 4.26 10.51
C ARG A 83 1.81 5.64 9.91
N LYS A 84 2.67 6.60 10.26
CA LYS A 84 2.68 7.94 9.65
C LYS A 84 2.88 7.86 8.13
N LYS A 85 3.87 7.10 7.66
CA LYS A 85 4.10 6.88 6.22
C LYS A 85 2.89 6.23 5.54
N ALA A 86 2.18 5.35 6.23
CA ALA A 86 0.97 4.68 5.76
C ALA A 86 -0.29 5.57 5.74
N GLY A 87 -0.22 6.81 6.26
CA GLY A 87 -1.36 7.73 6.37
C GLY A 87 -2.27 7.47 7.58
N GLN A 88 -1.80 6.72 8.57
CA GLN A 88 -2.59 6.25 9.72
C GLN A 88 -2.39 7.17 10.93
N TYR A 89 -2.89 8.40 10.84
CA TYR A 89 -2.59 9.47 11.80
C TYR A 89 -3.33 9.33 13.13
N VAL A 90 -4.54 8.76 13.14
CA VAL A 90 -5.26 8.42 14.37
C VAL A 90 -4.48 7.35 15.13
N LEU A 91 -4.06 6.28 14.46
CA LEU A 91 -3.22 5.24 15.08
C LEU A 91 -1.89 5.80 15.58
N VAL A 92 -1.27 6.73 14.84
CA VAL A 92 -0.08 7.45 15.32
C VAL A 92 -0.37 8.21 16.61
N GLY A 93 -1.49 8.93 16.67
CA GLY A 93 -1.93 9.63 17.88
C GLY A 93 -2.09 8.70 19.09
N ASP A 94 -2.73 7.56 18.89
CA ASP A 94 -2.93 6.54 19.93
C ASP A 94 -1.60 5.95 20.42
N LEU A 95 -0.70 5.59 19.50
CA LEU A 95 0.63 5.06 19.81
C LEU A 95 1.49 6.08 20.56
N LEU A 96 1.44 7.36 20.16
CA LEU A 96 2.13 8.45 20.83
C LEU A 96 1.58 8.69 22.24
N GLY A 97 0.26 8.60 22.43
CA GLY A 97 -0.39 8.76 23.73
C GLY A 97 -0.04 7.66 24.74
N GLN A 98 0.27 6.46 24.25
CA GLN A 98 0.64 5.29 25.07
C GLN A 98 2.16 5.10 25.19
N PHE A 99 2.96 5.99 24.60
CA PHE A 99 4.41 5.79 24.48
C PHE A 99 5.11 5.92 25.86
N PRO A 100 5.98 4.96 26.25
CA PRO A 100 6.69 5.01 27.53
C PRO A 100 7.85 6.02 27.49
N LEU A 101 7.58 7.29 27.81
CA LEU A 101 8.55 8.39 27.73
C LEU A 101 9.81 8.15 28.58
N ASP A 102 9.67 7.56 29.76
CA ASP A 102 10.76 7.35 30.72
C ASP A 102 11.75 6.25 30.31
N ALA A 103 11.44 5.47 29.27
CA ALA A 103 12.24 4.31 28.82
C ALA A 103 13.27 4.64 27.73
N LEU A 104 13.23 5.84 27.13
CA LEU A 104 14.12 6.22 26.04
C LEU A 104 15.39 6.92 26.54
N SER A 105 16.51 6.70 25.82
CA SER A 105 17.69 7.57 25.93
C SER A 105 17.35 9.01 25.55
N GLY A 106 18.03 10.00 26.14
CA GLY A 106 17.72 11.43 25.94
C GLY A 106 17.65 11.89 24.47
N GLU A 107 18.46 11.33 23.56
CA GLU A 107 18.38 11.65 22.12
C GLU A 107 17.04 11.21 21.49
N ASN A 108 16.56 10.01 21.81
CA ASN A 108 15.31 9.49 21.24
C ASN A 108 14.08 10.15 21.87
N GLN A 109 14.14 10.55 23.14
CA GLN A 109 13.11 11.39 23.76
C GLN A 109 12.95 12.71 22.99
N LEU A 110 14.06 13.38 22.67
CA LEU A 110 14.01 14.62 21.88
C LEU A 110 13.41 14.42 20.49
N LYS A 111 13.70 13.30 19.81
CA LYS A 111 13.09 12.97 18.51
C LYS A 111 11.59 12.74 18.61
N LEU A 112 11.14 12.01 19.62
CA LEU A 112 9.72 11.75 19.87
C LEU A 112 8.96 13.05 20.20
N ASP A 113 9.50 13.88 21.09
CA ASP A 113 8.93 15.18 21.43
C ASP A 113 8.82 16.10 20.20
N ALA A 114 9.83 16.04 19.30
CA ALA A 114 9.78 16.76 18.05
C ALA A 114 8.65 16.26 17.14
N GLU A 115 8.47 14.94 17.00
CA GLU A 115 7.38 14.36 16.21
C GLU A 115 5.99 14.70 16.77
N ILE A 116 5.79 14.60 18.08
CA ILE A 116 4.53 15.00 18.75
C ILE A 116 4.23 16.47 18.45
N LYS A 117 5.22 17.36 18.58
CA LYS A 117 5.06 18.79 18.29
C LYS A 117 4.74 19.04 16.83
N ILE A 118 5.36 18.33 15.89
CA ILE A 118 5.08 18.44 14.46
C ILE A 118 3.61 18.09 14.20
N VAL A 119 3.13 16.96 14.71
CA VAL A 119 1.73 16.52 14.54
C VAL A 119 0.77 17.56 15.12
N GLN A 120 1.00 18.03 16.35
CA GLN A 120 0.16 19.05 16.98
C GLN A 120 0.13 20.38 16.22
N GLN A 121 1.29 20.84 15.75
CA GLN A 121 1.38 22.07 14.96
C GLN A 121 0.66 21.95 13.62
N GLN A 122 0.72 20.79 12.98
CA GLN A 122 0.07 20.55 11.71
C GLN A 122 -1.47 20.58 11.82
N VAL A 123 -2.05 20.04 12.91
CA VAL A 123 -3.51 20.15 13.17
C VAL A 123 -3.96 21.60 13.29
N LEU A 124 -3.23 22.40 14.08
CA LEU A 124 -3.54 23.83 14.26
C LEU A 124 -3.39 24.59 12.94
N LEU A 125 -2.35 24.27 12.17
CA LEU A 125 -2.10 24.87 10.86
C LEU A 125 -3.24 24.58 9.88
N ILE A 126 -3.70 23.33 9.78
CA ILE A 126 -4.81 22.94 8.90
C ILE A 126 -6.08 23.72 9.24
N THR A 127 -6.42 23.79 10.53
CA THR A 127 -7.60 24.51 11.02
C THR A 127 -7.55 25.99 10.63
N ASP A 128 -6.39 26.62 10.83
CA ASP A 128 -6.17 28.04 10.53
C ASP A 128 -6.16 28.32 9.02
N ILE A 129 -5.61 27.42 8.19
CA ILE A 129 -5.65 27.52 6.73
C ILE A 129 -7.09 27.52 6.23
N VAL A 130 -7.92 26.57 6.67
CA VAL A 130 -9.32 26.44 6.23
C VAL A 130 -10.13 27.66 6.67
N ALA A 131 -9.94 28.14 7.91
CA ALA A 131 -10.62 29.33 8.41
C ALA A 131 -10.27 30.58 7.58
N SER A 132 -8.97 30.78 7.31
CA SER A 132 -8.48 31.90 6.52
C SER A 132 -8.98 31.85 5.06
N LEU A 133 -9.03 30.67 4.45
CA LEU A 133 -9.59 30.50 3.11
C LEU A 133 -11.05 30.97 3.06
N LYS A 134 -11.88 30.54 4.02
CA LYS A 134 -13.28 30.96 4.11
C LYS A 134 -13.43 32.48 4.26
N GLU A 135 -12.54 33.12 5.03
CA GLU A 135 -12.52 34.58 5.19
C GLU A 135 -12.23 35.29 3.86
N HIS A 136 -11.25 34.81 3.08
CA HIS A 136 -10.94 35.39 1.78
C HIS A 136 -12.04 35.16 0.74
N VAL A 137 -12.67 33.98 0.75
CA VAL A 137 -13.84 33.71 -0.11
C VAL A 137 -14.98 34.68 0.21
N ALA A 138 -15.27 34.95 1.49
CA ALA A 138 -16.31 35.89 1.89
C ALA A 138 -16.09 37.34 1.42
N LYS A 139 -14.86 37.70 1.02
CA LYS A 139 -14.52 39.02 0.47
C LYS A 139 -14.73 39.13 -1.04
N LEU A 140 -14.97 38.01 -1.74
CA LEU A 140 -15.22 38.01 -3.19
C LEU A 140 -16.63 38.52 -3.54
N PRO A 141 -16.90 38.91 -4.80
CA PRO A 141 -18.26 39.17 -5.26
C PRO A 141 -19.16 37.93 -5.14
N GLU A 142 -20.45 38.11 -4.84
CA GLU A 142 -21.40 37.00 -4.61
C GLU A 142 -21.41 35.91 -5.72
N PRO A 143 -21.36 36.24 -7.03
CA PRO A 143 -21.29 35.22 -8.07
C PRO A 143 -20.03 34.35 -7.99
N GLU A 144 -18.90 34.94 -7.60
CA GLU A 144 -17.63 34.23 -7.46
C GLU A 144 -17.64 33.33 -6.23
N GLN A 145 -18.22 33.80 -5.12
CA GLN A 145 -18.42 32.99 -3.92
C GLN A 145 -19.22 31.73 -4.23
N GLN A 146 -20.36 31.88 -4.90
CA GLN A 146 -21.25 30.76 -5.24
C GLN A 146 -20.56 29.74 -6.17
N ALA A 147 -19.72 30.20 -7.09
CA ALA A 147 -19.01 29.34 -8.04
C ALA A 147 -17.96 28.44 -7.37
N VAL A 148 -17.30 28.92 -6.31
CA VAL A 148 -16.20 28.18 -5.64
C VAL A 148 -16.64 27.47 -4.36
N LEU A 149 -17.82 27.82 -3.82
CA LEU A 149 -18.32 27.31 -2.54
C LEU A 149 -18.29 25.77 -2.43
N PRO A 150 -18.72 24.96 -3.44
CA PRO A 150 -18.66 23.51 -3.33
C PRO A 150 -17.24 22.99 -3.13
N LEU A 151 -16.26 23.56 -3.84
CA LEU A 151 -14.86 23.18 -3.73
C LEU A 151 -14.25 23.61 -2.40
N VAL A 152 -14.61 24.79 -1.90
CA VAL A 152 -14.15 25.27 -0.59
C VAL A 152 -14.71 24.39 0.53
N GLN A 153 -15.94 23.89 0.39
CA GLN A 153 -16.53 22.95 1.33
C GLN A 153 -15.81 21.60 1.29
N GLU A 154 -15.58 21.04 0.09
CA GLU A 154 -14.75 19.83 -0.11
C GLU A 154 -13.38 19.98 0.57
N MET A 155 -12.66 21.08 0.31
CA MET A 155 -11.37 21.37 0.96
C MET A 155 -11.50 21.47 2.49
N SER A 156 -12.60 22.04 3.01
CA SER A 156 -12.79 22.16 4.45
C SER A 156 -12.99 20.83 5.13
N ASP A 157 -13.66 19.89 4.45
CA ASP A 157 -14.00 18.57 4.98
C ASP A 157 -12.85 17.57 4.81
N GLU A 158 -12.00 17.78 3.80
CA GLU A 158 -11.01 16.78 3.37
C GLU A 158 -9.55 17.19 3.54
N VAL A 159 -9.23 18.45 3.88
CA VAL A 159 -7.85 18.83 4.18
C VAL A 159 -7.40 18.12 5.46
N ASN A 160 -6.32 17.35 5.34
CA ASN A 160 -5.72 16.58 6.41
C ASN A 160 -4.19 16.59 6.29
N PHE A 161 -3.51 15.74 7.04
CA PHE A 161 -2.05 15.66 7.07
C PHE A 161 -1.42 15.36 5.70
N ASP A 162 -2.06 14.56 4.85
CA ASP A 162 -1.56 14.19 3.52
C ASP A 162 -1.88 15.24 2.45
N SER A 163 -3.02 15.92 2.58
CA SER A 163 -3.50 16.88 1.57
C SER A 163 -3.15 18.34 1.89
N ALA A 164 -2.73 18.66 3.13
CA ALA A 164 -2.38 20.03 3.56
C ALA A 164 -1.30 20.71 2.70
N ALA A 165 -0.30 19.94 2.23
CA ALA A 165 0.79 20.47 1.39
C ALA A 165 0.28 21.03 0.06
N ARG A 166 -0.93 20.65 -0.38
CA ARG A 166 -1.58 21.25 -1.56
C ARG A 166 -1.87 22.74 -1.35
N LEU A 167 -1.93 23.22 -0.11
CA LEU A 167 -2.24 24.62 0.25
C LEU A 167 -1.01 25.44 0.64
N ASP A 168 0.20 24.94 0.40
CA ASP A 168 1.45 25.61 0.79
C ASP A 168 1.60 27.01 0.16
N ASP A 169 1.19 27.18 -1.10
CA ASP A 169 1.22 28.48 -1.78
C ASP A 169 0.30 29.49 -1.08
N PHE A 170 -0.96 29.11 -0.82
CA PHE A 170 -1.90 29.93 -0.07
C PHE A 170 -1.38 30.24 1.34
N GLN A 171 -0.88 29.23 2.04
CA GLN A 171 -0.35 29.35 3.39
C GLN A 171 0.80 30.36 3.47
N ARG A 172 1.71 30.33 2.49
CA ARG A 172 2.86 31.23 2.40
C ARG A 172 2.43 32.66 2.08
N LEU A 173 1.47 32.83 1.17
CA LEU A 173 1.12 34.11 0.57
C LEU A 173 0.02 34.87 1.31
N ARG A 174 -0.85 34.21 2.08
CA ARG A 174 -1.97 34.85 2.81
C ARG A 174 -1.57 35.91 3.83
N ARG A 175 -0.28 36.02 4.18
CA ARG A 175 0.26 37.05 5.08
C ARG A 175 0.84 38.26 4.34
N ASP A 176 0.96 38.19 3.03
CA ASP A 176 1.44 39.28 2.19
C ASP A 176 0.28 40.26 1.91
N PRO A 177 0.34 41.51 2.40
CA PRO A 177 -0.73 42.49 2.19
C PRO A 177 -0.84 42.99 0.74
N THR A 178 0.11 42.65 -0.14
CA THR A 178 0.10 43.07 -1.55
C THR A 178 -0.73 42.16 -2.45
N ILE A 179 -1.11 40.97 -1.97
CA ILE A 179 -1.88 40.00 -2.73
C ILE A 179 -3.35 40.14 -2.35
N ASP A 180 -4.22 40.29 -3.34
CA ASP A 180 -5.65 40.41 -3.10
C ASP A 180 -6.32 39.06 -2.77
N SER A 181 -7.56 39.13 -2.26
CA SER A 181 -8.30 37.91 -1.90
C SER A 181 -8.62 37.03 -3.11
N GLU A 182 -8.74 37.60 -4.31
CA GLU A 182 -9.05 36.85 -5.53
C GLU A 182 -7.88 35.93 -5.91
N SER A 183 -6.66 36.47 -5.94
CA SER A 183 -5.44 35.70 -6.18
C SER A 183 -5.14 34.70 -5.07
N LEU A 184 -5.38 35.06 -3.79
CA LEU A 184 -5.21 34.11 -2.69
C LEU A 184 -6.16 32.91 -2.81
N VAL A 185 -7.43 33.14 -3.14
CA VAL A 185 -8.37 32.05 -3.39
C VAL A 185 -7.91 31.23 -4.60
N ALA A 186 -7.45 31.87 -5.68
CA ALA A 186 -6.91 31.16 -6.83
C ALA A 186 -5.73 30.22 -6.47
N TYR A 187 -4.80 30.67 -5.63
CA TYR A 187 -3.68 29.83 -5.17
C TYR A 187 -4.15 28.60 -4.40
N ALA A 188 -5.15 28.77 -3.53
CA ALA A 188 -5.72 27.67 -2.76
C ALA A 188 -6.42 26.65 -3.68
N LEU A 189 -7.27 27.11 -4.60
CA LEU A 189 -7.97 26.23 -5.54
C LEU A 189 -7.02 25.55 -6.51
N GLY A 190 -6.04 26.29 -7.04
CA GLY A 190 -5.02 25.77 -7.94
C GLY A 190 -4.18 24.69 -7.27
N GLY A 191 -3.73 24.93 -6.03
CA GLY A 191 -2.99 23.95 -5.26
C GLY A 191 -3.81 22.68 -4.97
N TRP A 192 -5.09 22.82 -4.64
CA TRP A 192 -5.98 21.67 -4.41
C TRP A 192 -6.24 20.84 -5.68
N LEU A 193 -6.48 21.50 -6.81
CA LEU A 193 -6.86 20.87 -8.08
C LEU A 193 -5.66 20.35 -8.90
N LEU A 194 -4.50 20.99 -8.77
CA LEU A 194 -3.30 20.69 -9.59
C LEU A 194 -2.13 20.14 -8.77
N GLY A 195 -2.26 20.09 -7.45
CA GLY A 195 -1.21 19.68 -6.52
C GLY A 195 -0.36 20.85 -6.01
N SER A 196 0.51 20.55 -5.04
CA SER A 196 1.38 21.54 -4.39
C SER A 196 2.26 22.29 -5.40
N GLY A 197 2.48 23.59 -5.16
CA GLY A 197 3.33 24.44 -6.00
C GLY A 197 2.73 24.73 -7.40
N ALA A 198 1.41 24.68 -7.54
CA ALA A 198 0.74 24.99 -8.80
C ALA A 198 0.95 26.45 -9.24
N GLY A 199 1.12 27.38 -8.29
CA GLY A 199 1.38 28.79 -8.57
C GLY A 199 0.27 29.51 -9.34
N LEU A 200 -0.97 29.01 -9.28
CA LEU A 200 -2.09 29.57 -10.04
C LEU A 200 -2.71 30.75 -9.28
N ASP A 201 -2.55 31.97 -9.80
CA ASP A 201 -2.98 33.22 -9.17
C ASP A 201 -4.23 33.86 -9.80
N ASN A 202 -4.74 33.25 -10.87
CA ASN A 202 -5.88 33.74 -11.63
C ASN A 202 -7.14 32.90 -11.33
N LEU A 203 -8.14 33.53 -10.70
CA LEU A 203 -9.38 32.85 -10.30
C LEU A 203 -10.20 32.33 -11.49
N ALA A 204 -10.20 33.03 -12.63
CA ALA A 204 -10.92 32.58 -13.82
C ALA A 204 -10.34 31.27 -14.36
N VAL A 205 -9.00 31.16 -14.38
CA VAL A 205 -8.31 29.92 -14.78
C VAL A 205 -8.55 28.82 -13.74
N ALA A 206 -8.50 29.12 -12.44
CA ALA A 206 -8.80 28.15 -11.38
C ALA A 206 -10.23 27.56 -11.52
N LYS A 207 -11.22 28.40 -11.82
CA LYS A 207 -12.59 27.94 -12.14
C LYS A 207 -12.65 27.08 -13.40
N SER A 208 -11.84 27.39 -14.42
CA SER A 208 -11.72 26.54 -15.62
C SER A 208 -11.15 25.17 -15.28
N VAL A 209 -10.10 25.11 -14.46
CA VAL A 209 -9.53 23.84 -13.98
C VAL A 209 -10.55 23.03 -13.16
N LEU A 210 -11.37 23.68 -12.33
CA LEU A 210 -12.47 23.01 -11.62
C LEU A 210 -13.46 22.36 -12.60
N ARG A 211 -13.86 23.07 -13.66
CA ARG A 211 -14.73 22.49 -14.72
C ARG A 211 -14.05 21.34 -15.43
N VAL A 212 -12.74 21.45 -15.73
CA VAL A 212 -11.95 20.36 -16.31
C VAL A 212 -11.95 19.12 -15.43
N ARG A 213 -11.83 19.26 -14.10
CA ARG A 213 -11.95 18.14 -13.16
C ARG A 213 -13.30 17.44 -13.28
N THR A 214 -14.39 18.21 -13.25
CA THR A 214 -15.76 17.67 -13.39
C THR A 214 -15.97 16.96 -14.72
N LEU A 215 -15.50 17.55 -15.83
CA LEU A 215 -15.58 16.94 -17.15
C LEU A 215 -14.73 15.66 -17.25
N THR A 216 -13.54 15.66 -16.65
CA THR A 216 -12.66 14.48 -16.60
C THR A 216 -13.32 13.35 -15.82
N GLN A 217 -13.91 13.63 -14.65
CA GLN A 217 -14.66 12.65 -13.88
C GLN A 217 -15.82 12.07 -14.69
N ARG A 218 -16.61 12.91 -15.38
CA ARG A 218 -17.68 12.45 -16.29
C ARG A 218 -17.13 11.57 -17.41
N TYR A 219 -16.05 11.97 -18.07
CA TYR A 219 -15.45 11.21 -19.17
C TYR A 219 -15.07 9.79 -18.75
N LEU A 220 -14.56 9.63 -17.53
CA LEU A 220 -14.13 8.34 -16.98
C LEU A 220 -15.27 7.44 -16.48
N THR A 221 -16.48 7.98 -16.28
CA THR A 221 -17.64 7.24 -15.75
C THR A 221 -18.69 6.92 -16.79
N VAL A 222 -18.83 7.71 -17.86
CA VAL A 222 -19.82 7.44 -18.91
C VAL A 222 -19.51 6.15 -19.68
N GLY A 223 -20.57 5.41 -20.01
CA GLY A 223 -20.48 4.12 -20.71
C GLY A 223 -20.44 4.23 -22.23
N THR A 224 -20.95 5.32 -22.82
CA THR A 224 -21.14 5.43 -24.27
C THR A 224 -20.03 6.23 -24.95
N GLN A 225 -19.64 5.80 -26.14
CA GLN A 225 -18.65 6.53 -26.95
C GLN A 225 -19.14 7.93 -27.36
N ALA A 226 -20.44 8.08 -27.62
CA ALA A 226 -21.04 9.36 -28.01
C ALA A 226 -20.93 10.41 -26.90
N GLU A 227 -21.24 10.04 -25.65
CA GLU A 227 -21.08 10.95 -24.50
C GLU A 227 -19.62 11.31 -24.25
N ARG A 228 -18.70 10.34 -24.37
CA ARG A 228 -17.25 10.63 -24.26
C ARG A 228 -16.79 11.65 -25.29
N GLN A 229 -17.27 11.54 -26.53
CA GLN A 229 -16.91 12.47 -27.59
C GLN A 229 -17.44 13.88 -27.31
N GLN A 230 -18.67 14.02 -26.83
CA GLN A 230 -19.24 15.30 -26.42
C GLN A 230 -18.43 15.94 -25.27
N ILE A 231 -18.10 15.16 -24.24
CA ILE A 231 -17.31 15.66 -23.10
C ILE A 231 -15.91 16.10 -23.54
N LEU A 232 -15.30 15.39 -24.51
CA LEU A 232 -14.00 15.76 -25.07
C LEU A 232 -14.07 17.11 -25.82
N GLU A 233 -15.18 17.41 -26.49
CA GLU A 233 -15.42 18.71 -27.13
C GLU A 233 -15.60 19.83 -26.10
N GLU A 234 -16.36 19.57 -25.02
CA GLU A 234 -16.48 20.49 -23.88
C GLU A 234 -15.11 20.78 -23.23
N LEU A 235 -14.28 19.75 -23.01
CA LEU A 235 -12.92 19.89 -22.47
C LEU A 235 -12.05 20.80 -23.34
N ARG A 236 -12.09 20.65 -24.67
CA ARG A 236 -11.28 21.48 -25.58
C ARG A 236 -11.61 22.97 -25.52
N GLY A 237 -12.79 23.33 -25.05
CA GLY A 237 -13.21 24.73 -24.86
C GLY A 237 -12.69 25.38 -23.57
N GLU A 238 -12.13 24.60 -22.63
CA GLU A 238 -11.66 25.10 -21.34
C GLU A 238 -10.18 25.50 -21.40
N GLU A 239 -9.86 26.69 -20.88
CA GLU A 239 -8.46 27.16 -20.79
C GLU A 239 -7.59 26.24 -19.93
N GLY A 240 -8.18 25.62 -18.91
CA GLY A 240 -7.53 24.65 -18.03
C GLY A 240 -7.29 23.27 -18.64
N ALA A 241 -7.78 22.98 -19.85
CA ALA A 241 -7.70 21.64 -20.45
C ALA A 241 -6.39 21.37 -21.22
N ARG A 242 -5.35 22.17 -20.98
CA ARG A 242 -4.00 21.91 -21.50
C ARG A 242 -3.52 20.53 -21.01
N PRO A 243 -2.85 19.71 -21.84
CA PRO A 243 -2.44 18.36 -21.44
C PRO A 243 -1.66 18.31 -20.11
N GLU A 244 -0.81 19.30 -19.85
CA GLU A 244 0.00 19.39 -18.63
C GLU A 244 -0.87 19.64 -17.38
N LEU A 245 -1.90 20.48 -17.50
CA LEU A 245 -2.84 20.76 -16.42
C LEU A 245 -3.81 19.58 -16.21
N LEU A 246 -4.31 19.00 -17.30
CA LEU A 246 -5.17 17.82 -17.24
C LEU A 246 -4.46 16.64 -16.55
N ALA A 247 -3.18 16.41 -16.84
CA ALA A 247 -2.39 15.39 -16.17
C ALA A 247 -2.30 15.65 -14.65
N LYS A 248 -2.09 16.90 -14.24
CA LYS A 248 -2.08 17.31 -12.82
C LYS A 248 -3.46 17.16 -12.16
N VAL A 249 -4.54 17.47 -12.88
CA VAL A 249 -5.91 17.24 -12.43
C VAL A 249 -6.14 15.76 -12.17
N ILE A 250 -5.81 14.89 -13.14
CA ILE A 250 -5.96 13.43 -13.00
C ILE A 250 -5.13 12.91 -11.82
N GLN A 251 -3.91 13.44 -11.63
CA GLN A 251 -3.03 13.04 -10.54
C GLN A 251 -3.59 13.45 -9.16
N SER A 252 -4.24 14.61 -9.06
CA SER A 252 -4.66 15.20 -7.78
C SER A 252 -6.12 14.92 -7.41
N MET A 253 -6.97 14.64 -8.40
CA MET A 253 -8.38 14.34 -8.17
C MET A 253 -8.57 12.99 -7.48
N GLN A 254 -9.62 12.92 -6.66
CA GLN A 254 -10.13 11.67 -6.13
C GLN A 254 -10.53 10.69 -7.25
N PRO A 255 -10.63 9.38 -6.95
CA PRO A 255 -11.21 8.41 -7.88
C PRO A 255 -12.58 8.88 -8.41
N PRO A 256 -12.87 8.70 -9.70
CA PRO A 256 -14.07 9.23 -10.34
C PRO A 256 -15.38 8.59 -9.86
N LEU A 257 -15.31 7.42 -9.22
CA LEU A 257 -16.45 6.76 -8.58
C LEU A 257 -16.19 6.66 -7.06
N PRO A 258 -17.22 6.87 -6.23
CA PRO A 258 -17.08 6.65 -4.80
C PRO A 258 -16.89 5.15 -4.52
N PRO A 259 -16.19 4.77 -3.43
CA PRO A 259 -16.22 3.40 -2.93
C PRO A 259 -17.67 2.88 -2.77
N PRO A 260 -17.93 1.59 -3.04
CA PRO A 260 -19.21 0.99 -2.73
C PRO A 260 -19.48 1.04 -1.22
N GLN A 261 -20.75 0.92 -0.83
CA GLN A 261 -21.10 0.85 0.59
C GLN A 261 -20.60 -0.48 1.19
N PRO A 262 -19.92 -0.46 2.35
CA PRO A 262 -19.50 -1.67 3.03
C PRO A 262 -20.70 -2.45 3.58
N SER A 263 -20.55 -3.77 3.68
CA SER A 263 -21.51 -4.61 4.41
C SER A 263 -21.38 -4.36 5.92
N PRO A 264 -22.48 -4.32 6.70
CA PRO A 264 -22.42 -4.21 8.17
C PRO A 264 -21.67 -5.37 8.85
N ASP A 265 -21.64 -6.54 8.20
CA ASP A 265 -21.00 -7.75 8.71
C ASP A 265 -19.51 -7.85 8.29
N ASP A 266 -19.07 -7.00 7.37
CA ASP A 266 -17.68 -6.98 6.90
C ASP A 266 -16.83 -6.07 7.80
N PRO A 267 -15.56 -6.44 8.09
CA PRO A 267 -14.66 -5.57 8.82
C PRO A 267 -14.39 -4.26 8.06
N PRO A 268 -14.05 -3.16 8.76
CA PRO A 268 -13.74 -1.89 8.14
C PRO A 268 -12.76 -2.00 6.97
N GLY A 269 -13.12 -1.35 5.85
CA GLY A 269 -12.34 -1.31 4.62
C GLY A 269 -12.49 -2.54 3.71
N LEU A 270 -13.14 -3.61 4.15
CA LEU A 270 -13.46 -4.74 3.28
C LEU A 270 -14.70 -4.42 2.43
N LEU A 271 -14.54 -4.49 1.11
CA LEU A 271 -15.54 -4.11 0.12
C LEU A 271 -15.68 -5.19 -0.94
N ARG A 272 -16.92 -5.37 -1.41
CA ARG A 272 -17.29 -6.38 -2.41
C ARG A 272 -17.84 -5.67 -3.62
N LEU A 273 -17.27 -5.96 -4.77
CA LEU A 273 -17.59 -5.29 -6.04
C LEU A 273 -17.90 -6.34 -7.09
N ASN A 274 -18.70 -5.94 -8.06
CA ASN A 274 -18.96 -6.71 -9.25
C ASN A 274 -18.94 -5.80 -10.47
N ILE A 275 -18.49 -6.35 -11.59
CA ILE A 275 -18.53 -5.70 -12.90
C ILE A 275 -19.05 -6.65 -13.96
N GLU A 276 -19.66 -6.10 -14.99
CA GLU A 276 -20.01 -6.87 -16.18
C GLU A 276 -18.76 -7.07 -17.04
N GLY A 277 -18.39 -8.33 -17.26
CA GLY A 277 -17.33 -8.75 -18.15
C GLY A 277 -17.68 -8.51 -19.61
N SER A 278 -16.69 -8.56 -20.50
CA SER A 278 -16.90 -8.35 -21.94
C SER A 278 -17.80 -9.40 -22.60
N ASP A 279 -17.95 -10.56 -21.97
CA ASP A 279 -18.82 -11.66 -22.38
C ASP A 279 -20.20 -11.62 -21.69
N GLY A 280 -20.50 -10.56 -20.92
CA GLY A 280 -21.74 -10.41 -20.16
C GLY A 280 -21.76 -11.19 -18.84
N SER A 281 -20.68 -11.90 -18.49
CA SER A 281 -20.58 -12.57 -17.19
C SER A 281 -20.35 -11.56 -16.07
N LEU A 282 -20.88 -11.83 -14.88
CA LEU A 282 -20.60 -11.00 -13.71
C LEU A 282 -19.26 -11.42 -13.10
N LEU A 283 -18.35 -10.47 -12.95
CA LEU A 283 -17.03 -10.66 -12.35
C LEU A 283 -17.01 -10.02 -10.98
N ASP A 284 -16.97 -10.87 -9.96
CA ASP A 284 -16.86 -10.43 -8.58
C ASP A 284 -15.40 -10.22 -8.18
N TYR A 285 -15.15 -9.23 -7.33
CA TYR A 285 -13.86 -9.05 -6.69
C TYR A 285 -14.00 -8.41 -5.30
N VAL A 286 -13.02 -8.66 -4.46
CA VAL A 286 -12.97 -8.16 -3.09
C VAL A 286 -11.81 -7.18 -2.96
N VAL A 287 -12.03 -6.10 -2.22
CA VAL A 287 -11.02 -5.09 -1.92
C VAL A 287 -10.89 -4.91 -0.42
N GLN A 288 -9.66 -4.88 0.10
CA GLN A 288 -9.38 -4.40 1.44
C GLN A 288 -8.65 -3.06 1.35
N LEU A 289 -9.28 -2.02 1.89
CA LEU A 289 -8.66 -0.72 2.10
C LEU A 289 -7.84 -0.73 3.40
N PRO A 290 -6.72 0.02 3.45
CA PRO A 290 -5.99 0.18 4.68
C PRO A 290 -6.78 1.02 5.71
N PRO A 291 -6.43 0.94 7.00
CA PRO A 291 -6.96 1.82 8.02
C PRO A 291 -6.80 3.29 7.61
N GLU A 292 -7.80 4.09 7.95
CA GLU A 292 -7.79 5.54 7.70
C GLU A 292 -7.64 5.91 6.21
N TYR A 293 -8.12 5.06 5.29
CA TYR A 293 -8.11 5.36 3.86
C TYR A 293 -8.79 6.71 3.55
N ASP A 294 -8.02 7.59 2.91
CA ASP A 294 -8.43 8.88 2.35
C ASP A 294 -8.23 8.91 0.82
N PRO A 295 -9.28 9.16 0.01
CA PRO A 295 -9.18 9.22 -1.45
C PRO A 295 -8.22 10.30 -2.00
N ASN A 296 -7.81 11.29 -1.20
CA ASN A 296 -6.83 12.30 -1.60
C ASN A 296 -5.36 11.86 -1.49
N ARG A 297 -5.10 10.72 -0.84
CA ARG A 297 -3.78 10.05 -0.79
C ARG A 297 -3.71 8.96 -1.86
N ARG A 298 -2.52 8.72 -2.43
CA ARG A 298 -2.26 7.60 -3.34
C ARG A 298 -1.67 6.41 -2.57
N TYR A 299 -2.25 5.23 -2.78
CA TYR A 299 -1.91 4.02 -2.03
C TYR A 299 -1.24 3.00 -2.95
N PRO A 300 -0.15 2.34 -2.52
CA PRO A 300 0.33 1.18 -3.24
C PRO A 300 -0.72 0.06 -3.21
N CYS A 301 -0.68 -0.83 -4.21
CA CYS A 301 -1.71 -1.84 -4.41
C CYS A 301 -1.11 -3.22 -4.66
N VAL A 302 -1.77 -4.24 -4.11
CA VAL A 302 -1.53 -5.65 -4.45
C VAL A 302 -2.74 -6.18 -5.20
N LEU A 303 -2.53 -6.66 -6.42
CA LEU A 303 -3.49 -7.47 -7.14
C LEU A 303 -3.22 -8.94 -6.84
N ALA A 304 -4.01 -9.55 -5.96
CA ALA A 304 -3.78 -10.89 -5.43
C ALA A 304 -4.71 -11.93 -6.05
N LEU A 305 -4.13 -12.87 -6.80
CA LEU A 305 -4.84 -13.91 -7.52
C LEU A 305 -4.87 -15.21 -6.72
N THR A 306 -6.07 -15.69 -6.45
CA THR A 306 -6.29 -16.95 -5.75
C THR A 306 -5.86 -18.16 -6.57
N GLY A 307 -5.48 -19.23 -5.88
CA GLY A 307 -5.38 -20.56 -6.48
C GLY A 307 -6.76 -21.16 -6.79
N LYS A 308 -6.77 -22.22 -7.59
CA LYS A 308 -7.98 -22.96 -7.97
C LYS A 308 -8.84 -23.34 -6.75
N GLY A 309 -10.13 -22.99 -6.81
CA GLY A 309 -11.12 -23.40 -5.82
C GLY A 309 -11.09 -22.60 -4.52
N PHE A 310 -10.25 -21.57 -4.43
CA PHE A 310 -10.20 -20.66 -3.29
C PHE A 310 -10.93 -19.35 -3.59
N SER A 311 -11.59 -18.80 -2.58
CA SER A 311 -12.30 -17.53 -2.69
C SER A 311 -11.34 -16.34 -2.58
N PRO A 312 -11.66 -15.19 -3.20
CA PRO A 312 -10.82 -13.98 -3.14
C PRO A 312 -10.46 -13.51 -1.73
N GLU A 313 -11.34 -13.75 -0.75
CA GLU A 313 -11.11 -13.40 0.66
C GLU A 313 -9.90 -14.11 1.24
N LEU A 314 -9.53 -15.28 0.73
CA LEU A 314 -8.37 -16.00 1.23
C LEU A 314 -7.05 -15.25 0.99
N GLU A 315 -6.95 -14.53 -0.14
CA GLU A 315 -5.81 -13.65 -0.40
C GLU A 315 -5.84 -12.42 0.50
N VAL A 316 -7.03 -11.84 0.71
CA VAL A 316 -7.21 -10.72 1.65
C VAL A 316 -6.80 -11.14 3.06
N ASP A 317 -7.22 -12.31 3.52
CA ASP A 317 -6.84 -12.87 4.82
C ASP A 317 -5.32 -13.04 4.95
N TRP A 318 -4.65 -13.50 3.89
CA TRP A 318 -3.20 -13.71 3.91
C TRP A 318 -2.43 -12.39 3.98
N TRP A 319 -2.82 -11.39 3.18
CA TRP A 319 -2.14 -10.09 3.14
C TRP A 319 -2.49 -9.18 4.33
N CYS A 320 -3.75 -9.19 4.74
CA CYS A 320 -4.33 -8.23 5.66
C CYS A 320 -4.63 -8.82 7.05
N GLY A 321 -4.38 -10.11 7.27
CA GLY A 321 -4.67 -10.78 8.54
C GLY A 321 -6.09 -11.36 8.59
N LEU A 322 -6.25 -12.44 9.36
CA LEU A 322 -7.51 -13.19 9.48
C LEU A 322 -8.61 -12.35 10.15
N ASN A 323 -9.85 -12.55 9.70
CA ASN A 323 -11.03 -11.89 10.29
C ASN A 323 -11.48 -12.52 11.61
N LEU A 324 -11.16 -13.79 11.84
CA LEU A 324 -11.84 -14.66 12.82
C LEU A 324 -11.63 -14.26 14.30
N GLU A 325 -10.73 -13.32 14.58
CA GLU A 325 -10.37 -12.90 15.93
C GLU A 325 -10.62 -11.41 16.19
N LEU A 326 -11.18 -10.67 15.23
CA LEU A 326 -11.37 -9.23 15.35
C LEU A 326 -12.71 -8.90 16.03
N PRO A 327 -12.73 -8.04 17.06
CA PRO A 327 -13.95 -7.42 17.52
C PRO A 327 -14.65 -6.67 16.38
N VAL A 328 -15.99 -6.67 16.41
CA VAL A 328 -16.80 -5.95 15.41
C VAL A 328 -16.40 -4.47 15.39
N GLY A 329 -16.07 -3.97 14.20
CA GLY A 329 -15.67 -2.58 13.98
C GLY A 329 -14.17 -2.31 14.08
N GLU A 330 -13.33 -3.33 14.32
CA GLU A 330 -11.87 -3.17 14.32
C GLU A 330 -11.24 -3.46 12.95
N TYR A 331 -10.20 -2.70 12.62
CA TYR A 331 -9.45 -2.88 11.40
C TYR A 331 -8.66 -4.20 11.38
N ARG A 332 -8.51 -4.77 10.18
CA ARG A 332 -7.57 -5.88 9.97
C ARG A 332 -6.12 -5.39 10.04
N PHE A 333 -5.28 -6.07 10.83
CA PHE A 333 -3.88 -5.72 11.05
C PHE A 333 -2.89 -6.77 10.52
N GLY A 334 -2.86 -6.97 9.21
CA GLY A 334 -1.84 -7.73 8.51
C GLY A 334 -0.75 -6.83 7.94
N GLN A 335 0.22 -7.41 7.23
CA GLN A 335 1.34 -6.63 6.70
C GLN A 335 0.88 -5.63 5.62
N ALA A 336 -0.06 -5.98 4.73
CA ALA A 336 -0.54 -5.04 3.71
C ALA A 336 -1.21 -3.81 4.34
N THR A 337 -2.18 -4.01 5.25
CA THR A 337 -2.86 -2.89 5.92
C THR A 337 -1.91 -2.09 6.82
N ARG A 338 -0.95 -2.74 7.48
CA ARG A 338 0.10 -2.06 8.27
C ARG A 338 0.96 -1.10 7.44
N TYR A 339 1.22 -1.43 6.19
CA TYR A 339 2.01 -0.60 5.27
C TYR A 339 1.16 0.32 4.38
N GLY A 340 -0.16 0.35 4.59
CA GLY A 340 -1.06 1.20 3.81
C GLY A 340 -1.28 0.73 2.38
N TYR A 341 -1.23 -0.58 2.12
CA TYR A 341 -1.57 -1.17 0.83
C TYR A 341 -3.08 -1.38 0.69
N ILE A 342 -3.58 -1.14 -0.52
CA ILE A 342 -4.87 -1.66 -0.97
C ILE A 342 -4.64 -3.06 -1.51
N VAL A 343 -5.48 -4.03 -1.12
CA VAL A 343 -5.45 -5.39 -1.69
C VAL A 343 -6.70 -5.59 -2.52
N VAL A 344 -6.52 -5.92 -3.80
CA VAL A 344 -7.59 -6.24 -4.74
C VAL A 344 -7.46 -7.72 -5.10
N SER A 345 -8.50 -8.51 -4.85
CA SER A 345 -8.53 -9.92 -5.22
C SER A 345 -9.73 -10.24 -6.11
N PRO A 346 -9.52 -10.53 -7.40
CA PRO A 346 -10.59 -10.89 -8.32
C PRO A 346 -10.98 -12.37 -8.23
N ASN A 347 -12.26 -12.67 -8.42
CA ASN A 347 -12.72 -14.01 -8.73
C ASN A 347 -12.55 -14.28 -10.24
N TRP A 348 -11.33 -14.62 -10.63
CA TRP A 348 -10.89 -14.57 -12.02
C TRP A 348 -11.06 -15.88 -12.81
N MET A 349 -11.23 -17.01 -12.11
CA MET A 349 -11.47 -18.33 -12.71
C MET A 349 -12.97 -18.55 -12.92
N THR A 350 -13.35 -19.26 -13.99
CA THR A 350 -14.74 -19.71 -14.13
C THR A 350 -14.99 -20.93 -13.24
N ALA A 351 -16.26 -21.21 -12.91
CA ALA A 351 -16.63 -22.27 -11.99
C ALA A 351 -16.22 -23.68 -12.49
N GLU A 352 -16.22 -23.88 -13.80
CA GLU A 352 -15.87 -25.15 -14.45
C GLU A 352 -14.35 -25.30 -14.68
N GLN A 353 -13.57 -24.25 -14.44
CA GLN A 353 -12.17 -24.20 -14.81
C GLN A 353 -11.30 -25.14 -13.95
N GLY A 354 -10.49 -25.96 -14.63
CA GLY A 354 -9.68 -26.99 -14.00
C GLY A 354 -8.37 -26.49 -13.40
N ASP A 355 -7.72 -25.52 -14.02
CA ASP A 355 -6.46 -24.87 -13.59
C ASP A 355 -6.29 -23.60 -14.44
N TYR A 356 -5.21 -22.85 -14.31
CA TYR A 356 -4.90 -21.74 -15.23
C TYR A 356 -4.71 -22.23 -16.68
N GLU A 357 -5.48 -21.69 -17.63
CA GLU A 357 -5.54 -22.21 -19.02
C GLU A 357 -4.71 -21.42 -20.02
N TYR A 358 -4.18 -20.27 -19.62
CA TYR A 358 -3.39 -19.34 -20.45
C TYR A 358 -4.20 -18.73 -21.60
N THR A 359 -5.39 -18.23 -21.29
CA THR A 359 -6.30 -17.59 -22.24
C THR A 359 -6.32 -16.08 -22.08
N GLU A 360 -6.55 -15.37 -23.19
CA GLU A 360 -6.77 -13.91 -23.14
C GLU A 360 -7.98 -13.54 -22.27
N GLY A 361 -8.98 -14.42 -22.18
CA GLY A 361 -10.16 -14.23 -21.34
C GLY A 361 -9.81 -14.15 -19.85
N GLU A 362 -8.89 -14.98 -19.35
CA GLU A 362 -8.42 -14.92 -17.96
C GLU A 362 -7.72 -13.59 -17.69
N HIS A 363 -6.82 -13.15 -18.58
CA HIS A 363 -6.16 -11.84 -18.47
C HIS A 363 -7.18 -10.69 -18.50
N ALA A 364 -8.17 -10.77 -19.39
CA ALA A 364 -9.20 -9.74 -19.53
C ALA A 364 -10.04 -9.60 -18.26
N ARG A 365 -10.45 -10.72 -17.63
CA ARG A 365 -11.20 -10.70 -16.36
C ARG A 365 -10.37 -10.07 -15.23
N ILE A 366 -9.12 -10.49 -15.08
CA ILE A 366 -8.20 -9.96 -14.06
C ILE A 366 -8.01 -8.45 -14.23
N LEU A 367 -7.68 -8.01 -15.45
CA LEU A 367 -7.41 -6.59 -15.74
C LEU A 367 -8.68 -5.74 -15.71
N ALA A 368 -9.86 -6.30 -15.98
CA ALA A 368 -11.13 -5.59 -15.84
C ALA A 368 -11.38 -5.19 -14.38
N CYS A 369 -11.18 -6.11 -13.42
CA CYS A 369 -11.32 -5.81 -11.99
C CYS A 369 -10.29 -4.76 -11.53
N LEU A 370 -9.04 -4.86 -11.96
CA LEU A 370 -8.02 -3.84 -11.63
C LEU A 370 -8.37 -2.45 -12.19
N ARG A 371 -8.84 -2.38 -13.44
CA ARG A 371 -9.26 -1.11 -14.07
C ARG A 371 -10.48 -0.53 -13.37
N ASP A 372 -11.41 -1.36 -12.92
CA ASP A 372 -12.54 -0.92 -12.14
C ASP A 372 -12.10 -0.39 -10.76
N ALA A 373 -11.19 -1.09 -10.09
CA ALA A 373 -10.61 -0.64 -8.83
C ALA A 373 -9.94 0.74 -8.96
N TYR A 374 -9.26 1.05 -10.07
CA TYR A 374 -8.72 2.40 -10.32
C TYR A 374 -9.77 3.50 -10.38
N ARG A 375 -11.03 3.16 -10.68
CA ARG A 375 -12.12 4.14 -10.72
C ARG A 375 -12.73 4.40 -9.34
N HIS A 376 -12.67 3.42 -8.44
CA HIS A 376 -13.24 3.51 -7.08
C HIS A 376 -12.22 3.90 -6.01
N PHE A 377 -10.94 3.59 -6.22
CA PHE A 377 -9.92 3.68 -5.19
C PHE A 377 -8.66 4.42 -5.66
N SER A 378 -8.03 5.13 -4.73
CA SER A 378 -6.91 6.02 -5.00
C SER A 378 -5.59 5.26 -5.07
N ILE A 379 -5.47 4.40 -6.07
CA ILE A 379 -4.30 3.55 -6.25
C ILE A 379 -3.17 4.32 -6.94
N ASP A 380 -1.96 4.21 -6.40
CA ASP A 380 -0.73 4.61 -7.04
C ASP A 380 -0.39 3.60 -8.14
N THR A 381 -0.62 4.00 -9.40
CA THR A 381 -0.39 3.15 -10.57
C THR A 381 1.09 2.86 -10.83
N ASP A 382 2.01 3.54 -10.14
CA ASP A 382 3.44 3.23 -10.18
C ASP A 382 3.87 2.22 -9.10
N ARG A 383 2.94 1.84 -8.21
CA ARG A 383 3.16 0.90 -7.09
C ARG A 383 2.11 -0.22 -7.04
N VAL A 384 1.79 -0.78 -8.21
CA VAL A 384 0.89 -1.94 -8.31
C VAL A 384 1.71 -3.22 -8.46
N PHE A 385 1.56 -4.13 -7.51
CA PHE A 385 2.23 -5.43 -7.50
C PHE A 385 1.23 -6.51 -7.90
N VAL A 386 1.61 -7.40 -8.79
CA VAL A 386 0.80 -8.58 -9.13
C VAL A 386 1.32 -9.79 -8.36
N THR A 387 0.40 -10.54 -7.75
CA THR A 387 0.76 -11.69 -6.95
C THR A 387 -0.27 -12.79 -7.07
N GLY A 388 0.09 -14.00 -6.67
CA GLY A 388 -0.89 -15.03 -6.40
C GLY A 388 -0.29 -16.26 -5.74
N HIS A 389 -1.18 -17.18 -5.41
CA HIS A 389 -0.84 -18.51 -4.91
C HIS A 389 -1.20 -19.58 -5.93
N PHE A 390 -0.32 -20.56 -6.11
CA PHE A 390 -0.58 -21.76 -6.91
C PHE A 390 -0.96 -21.42 -8.37
N ALA A 391 -2.16 -21.79 -8.83
CA ALA A 391 -2.69 -21.42 -10.14
C ALA A 391 -2.74 -19.89 -10.34
N GLY A 392 -3.08 -19.15 -9.28
CA GLY A 392 -3.06 -17.68 -9.29
C GLY A 392 -1.65 -17.12 -9.40
N ALA A 393 -0.65 -17.80 -8.82
CA ALA A 393 0.77 -17.43 -9.00
C ALA A 393 1.22 -17.63 -10.45
N THR A 394 0.80 -18.73 -11.08
CA THR A 394 1.06 -18.99 -12.51
C THR A 394 0.41 -17.91 -13.39
N ALA A 395 -0.87 -17.58 -13.12
CA ALA A 395 -1.58 -16.52 -13.84
C ALA A 395 -0.94 -15.15 -13.65
N ALA A 396 -0.54 -14.83 -12.42
CA ALA A 396 0.19 -13.60 -12.07
C ALA A 396 1.51 -13.52 -12.85
N TRP A 397 2.25 -14.62 -12.94
CA TRP A 397 3.52 -14.64 -13.67
C TRP A 397 3.32 -14.41 -15.16
N ASP A 398 2.35 -15.10 -15.77
CA ASP A 398 2.04 -14.94 -17.18
C ASP A 398 1.61 -13.50 -17.51
N LEU A 399 0.71 -12.94 -16.70
CA LEU A 399 0.25 -11.57 -16.82
C LEU A 399 1.40 -10.55 -16.62
N ALA A 400 2.30 -10.83 -15.68
CA ALA A 400 3.48 -10.02 -15.38
C ALA A 400 4.44 -9.93 -16.57
N VAL A 401 4.76 -11.06 -17.20
CA VAL A 401 5.70 -11.07 -18.35
C VAL A 401 5.05 -10.61 -19.65
N ALA A 402 3.72 -10.75 -19.79
CA ALA A 402 2.97 -10.24 -20.93
C ALA A 402 2.83 -8.71 -20.89
N HIS A 403 2.68 -8.15 -19.69
CA HIS A 403 2.45 -6.72 -19.48
C HIS A 403 3.39 -6.14 -18.41
N PRO A 404 4.72 -6.21 -18.59
CA PRO A 404 5.68 -5.80 -17.58
C PRO A 404 5.58 -4.30 -17.25
N ASP A 405 5.04 -3.52 -18.18
CA ASP A 405 4.83 -2.10 -18.03
C ASP A 405 3.68 -1.77 -17.08
N LEU A 406 2.90 -2.72 -16.56
CA LEU A 406 1.80 -2.46 -15.63
C LEU A 406 2.19 -2.56 -14.15
N TRP A 407 3.32 -3.16 -13.84
CA TRP A 407 3.62 -3.65 -12.50
C TRP A 407 4.88 -3.01 -11.92
N ALA A 408 4.89 -2.82 -10.60
CA ALA A 408 6.07 -2.46 -9.82
C ALA A 408 6.92 -3.67 -9.42
N GLY A 409 6.31 -4.86 -9.43
CA GLY A 409 6.92 -6.14 -9.08
C GLY A 409 5.92 -7.29 -9.17
N ALA A 410 6.43 -8.52 -9.32
CA ALA A 410 5.62 -9.73 -9.33
C ALA A 410 6.03 -10.69 -8.20
N ILE A 411 5.07 -11.11 -7.37
CA ILE A 411 5.31 -12.04 -6.25
C ILE A 411 4.60 -13.36 -6.54
N LEU A 412 5.35 -14.46 -6.56
CA LEU A 412 4.90 -15.71 -7.15
C LEU A 412 5.08 -16.83 -6.13
N ILE A 413 3.97 -17.28 -5.54
CA ILE A 413 3.99 -18.25 -4.44
C ILE A 413 3.54 -19.63 -4.94
N SER A 414 4.48 -20.56 -4.99
CA SER A 414 4.34 -21.89 -5.59
C SER A 414 3.78 -21.87 -7.03
N PRO A 415 4.36 -21.07 -7.96
CA PRO A 415 3.89 -20.98 -9.34
C PRO A 415 4.33 -22.18 -10.19
N GLY A 416 3.55 -22.49 -11.22
CA GLY A 416 4.06 -23.18 -12.41
C GLY A 416 4.69 -22.19 -13.39
N ALA A 417 5.53 -22.67 -14.30
CA ALA A 417 6.02 -21.85 -15.41
C ALA A 417 5.92 -22.64 -16.71
N ASP A 418 4.82 -22.48 -17.43
CA ASP A 418 4.60 -23.17 -18.71
C ASP A 418 4.20 -22.17 -19.81
N LYS A 419 4.09 -22.70 -21.04
CA LYS A 419 3.67 -21.96 -22.24
C LYS A 419 4.39 -20.61 -22.37
N TYR A 420 3.67 -19.50 -22.26
CA TYR A 420 4.16 -18.16 -22.57
C TYR A 420 5.18 -17.62 -21.56
N ILE A 421 5.10 -18.04 -20.29
CA ILE A 421 6.00 -17.56 -19.23
C ILE A 421 7.46 -17.77 -19.63
N PHE A 422 7.79 -18.96 -20.13
CA PHE A 422 9.15 -19.31 -20.56
C PHE A 422 9.62 -18.47 -21.76
N HIS A 423 8.70 -18.12 -22.66
CA HIS A 423 9.01 -17.42 -23.92
C HIS A 423 9.09 -15.89 -23.75
N TYR A 424 8.41 -15.32 -22.76
CA TYR A 424 8.32 -13.87 -22.55
C TYR A 424 9.28 -13.32 -21.50
N LEU A 425 10.22 -14.12 -21.00
CA LEU A 425 11.19 -13.65 -20.01
C LEU A 425 12.02 -12.44 -20.48
N GLU A 426 12.28 -12.31 -21.77
CA GLU A 426 13.00 -11.12 -22.31
C GLU A 426 12.20 -9.82 -22.13
N ASN A 427 10.89 -9.90 -21.87
CA ASN A 427 10.09 -8.72 -21.59
C ASN A 427 10.40 -8.10 -20.22
N ILE A 428 10.93 -8.89 -19.29
CA ILE A 428 11.22 -8.51 -17.89
C ILE A 428 12.71 -8.36 -17.61
N SER A 429 13.53 -8.30 -18.65
CA SER A 429 14.98 -8.23 -18.51
C SER A 429 15.57 -6.96 -19.13
N ALA A 430 16.83 -6.69 -18.83
CA ALA A 430 17.61 -5.66 -19.49
C ALA A 430 19.01 -6.16 -19.83
N SER A 431 19.70 -5.44 -20.72
CA SER A 431 21.12 -5.72 -20.97
C SER A 431 21.94 -5.48 -19.71
N ALA A 432 22.97 -6.29 -19.48
CA ALA A 432 23.95 -6.08 -18.42
C ALA A 432 24.66 -4.71 -18.47
N ARG A 433 24.59 -4.00 -19.60
CA ARG A 433 25.11 -2.62 -19.73
C ARG A 433 24.19 -1.56 -19.11
N ASN A 434 22.89 -1.85 -18.99
CA ASN A 434 21.87 -0.94 -18.48
C ASN A 434 21.00 -1.66 -17.42
N PRO A 435 21.59 -2.10 -16.28
CA PRO A 435 20.85 -2.84 -15.25
C PRO A 435 19.66 -2.05 -14.68
N ASP A 436 19.75 -0.72 -14.64
CA ASP A 436 18.67 0.15 -14.13
C ASP A 436 17.43 0.19 -15.05
N GLN A 437 17.48 -0.46 -16.22
CA GLN A 437 16.36 -0.56 -17.16
C GLN A 437 15.57 -1.86 -17.03
N ILE A 438 15.88 -2.73 -16.06
CA ILE A 438 15.09 -3.94 -15.81
C ILE A 438 13.66 -3.51 -15.48
N PRO A 439 12.66 -3.87 -16.32
CA PRO A 439 11.33 -3.29 -16.20
C PRO A 439 10.49 -3.90 -15.09
N LEU A 440 10.85 -5.09 -14.60
CA LEU A 440 10.08 -5.79 -13.59
C LEU A 440 10.95 -6.70 -12.73
N GLY A 441 10.85 -6.54 -11.41
CA GLY A 441 11.39 -7.47 -10.43
C GLY A 441 10.45 -8.65 -10.13
N THR A 442 11.01 -9.83 -9.88
CA THR A 442 10.26 -11.05 -9.50
C THR A 442 10.69 -11.59 -8.14
N TYR A 443 9.73 -11.98 -7.30
CA TYR A 443 9.95 -12.64 -6.01
C TYR A 443 9.28 -14.01 -6.04
N LEU A 444 10.05 -15.07 -6.20
CA LEU A 444 9.56 -16.44 -6.30
C LEU A 444 9.74 -17.15 -4.97
N VAL A 445 8.68 -17.79 -4.48
CA VAL A 445 8.71 -18.60 -3.24
C VAL A 445 8.14 -19.97 -3.54
N TYR A 446 8.83 -21.04 -3.16
CA TYR A 446 8.31 -22.41 -3.28
C TYR A 446 8.98 -23.36 -2.28
N GLY A 447 8.37 -24.51 -2.04
CA GLY A 447 8.93 -25.59 -1.22
C GLY A 447 9.75 -26.56 -2.05
N GLU A 448 10.83 -27.12 -1.49
CA GLU A 448 11.66 -28.14 -2.15
C GLU A 448 10.83 -29.37 -2.55
N LEU A 449 9.89 -29.78 -1.69
CA LEU A 449 9.01 -30.93 -1.91
C LEU A 449 7.72 -30.56 -2.68
N ASP A 450 7.61 -29.32 -3.19
CA ASP A 450 6.53 -28.94 -4.11
C ASP A 450 6.73 -29.64 -5.46
N GLY A 451 5.81 -30.53 -5.81
CA GLY A 451 5.81 -31.28 -7.07
C GLY A 451 5.80 -30.40 -8.32
N THR A 452 5.48 -29.11 -8.21
CA THR A 452 5.39 -28.15 -9.32
C THR A 452 6.72 -27.99 -10.07
N ARG A 453 7.88 -28.15 -9.41
CA ARG A 453 9.20 -28.20 -10.07
C ARG A 453 9.35 -29.35 -11.05
N SER A 454 8.70 -30.47 -10.77
CA SER A 454 8.82 -31.71 -11.56
C SER A 454 7.84 -31.77 -12.72
N VAL A 455 6.76 -30.96 -12.69
CA VAL A 455 5.68 -30.99 -13.68
C VAL A 455 5.55 -29.70 -14.49
N SER A 456 6.43 -28.72 -14.28
CA SER A 456 6.47 -27.46 -15.05
C SER A 456 7.92 -27.02 -15.31
N MET A 457 8.11 -25.98 -16.13
CA MET A 457 9.46 -25.43 -16.39
C MET A 457 9.96 -24.47 -15.31
N MET A 458 9.28 -24.37 -14.16
CA MET A 458 9.58 -23.38 -13.11
C MET A 458 11.06 -23.39 -12.70
N GLY A 459 11.66 -24.56 -12.43
CA GLY A 459 13.07 -24.64 -12.03
C GLY A 459 14.04 -24.14 -13.11
N SER A 460 13.72 -24.38 -14.38
CA SER A 460 14.52 -23.89 -15.51
C SER A 460 14.39 -22.37 -15.66
N VAL A 461 13.18 -21.84 -15.49
CA VAL A 461 12.91 -20.41 -15.55
C VAL A 461 13.60 -19.68 -14.40
N ALA A 462 13.48 -20.18 -13.16
CA ALA A 462 14.15 -19.62 -11.99
C ALA A 462 15.68 -19.61 -12.17
N THR A 463 16.25 -20.72 -12.65
CA THR A 463 17.69 -20.80 -12.95
C THR A 463 18.12 -19.78 -14.01
N ARG A 464 17.30 -19.58 -15.06
CA ARG A 464 17.57 -18.58 -16.09
C ARG A 464 17.57 -17.16 -15.53
N GLN A 465 16.60 -16.81 -14.68
CA GLN A 465 16.52 -15.48 -14.08
C GLN A 465 17.68 -15.21 -13.12
N LEU A 466 18.16 -16.22 -12.39
CA LEU A 466 19.27 -16.08 -11.46
C LEU A 466 20.64 -16.01 -12.13
N ASN A 467 20.80 -16.38 -13.41
CA ASN A 467 22.12 -16.56 -14.03
C ASN A 467 22.81 -15.22 -14.36
N PRO A 468 23.76 -14.74 -13.54
CA PRO A 468 24.32 -13.40 -13.66
C PRO A 468 25.44 -13.30 -14.70
N ASN A 469 25.87 -14.43 -15.27
CA ASN A 469 26.94 -14.49 -16.27
C ASN A 469 26.43 -14.25 -17.71
N SER A 470 25.17 -13.85 -17.84
CA SER A 470 24.52 -13.59 -19.11
C SER A 470 24.70 -12.13 -19.57
N THR A 471 24.58 -11.87 -20.86
CA THR A 471 24.48 -10.52 -21.43
C THR A 471 23.17 -9.80 -21.06
N ILE A 472 22.24 -10.55 -20.47
CA ILE A 472 20.90 -10.14 -20.06
C ILE A 472 20.77 -10.38 -18.55
N LEU A 473 20.30 -9.38 -17.81
CA LEU A 473 20.04 -9.43 -16.38
C LEU A 473 18.55 -9.40 -16.08
N TYR A 474 18.19 -10.02 -14.97
CA TYR A 474 16.86 -10.01 -14.38
C TYR A 474 16.99 -9.49 -12.94
N ASP A 475 15.96 -8.80 -12.45
CA ASP A 475 15.81 -8.54 -11.02
C ASP A 475 14.94 -9.66 -10.46
N ALA A 476 15.58 -10.65 -9.83
CA ALA A 476 14.90 -11.85 -9.37
C ALA A 476 15.42 -12.28 -8.01
N LEU A 477 14.50 -12.53 -7.09
CA LEU A 477 14.75 -13.20 -5.82
C LEU A 477 14.02 -14.54 -5.83
N VAL A 478 14.72 -15.62 -5.49
CA VAL A 478 14.15 -16.97 -5.40
C VAL A 478 14.38 -17.52 -4.01
N VAL A 479 13.29 -17.91 -3.34
CA VAL A 479 13.29 -18.46 -1.99
C VAL A 479 12.75 -19.88 -2.04
N GLU A 480 13.64 -20.84 -1.82
CA GLU A 480 13.30 -22.25 -1.70
C GLU A 480 13.28 -22.67 -0.23
N TYR A 481 12.13 -23.12 0.25
CA TYR A 481 11.97 -23.65 1.60
C TYR A 481 12.28 -25.15 1.62
N HIS A 482 13.41 -25.51 2.23
CA HIS A 482 13.87 -26.89 2.35
C HIS A 482 12.92 -27.75 3.18
N GLY A 483 12.60 -28.96 2.70
CA GLY A 483 11.70 -29.90 3.37
C GLY A 483 10.21 -29.52 3.36
N GLU A 484 9.83 -28.36 2.82
CA GLU A 484 8.43 -27.94 2.72
C GLU A 484 7.78 -28.39 1.42
N GLY A 485 6.51 -28.76 1.51
CA GLY A 485 5.67 -29.07 0.35
C GLY A 485 5.02 -27.80 -0.23
N ARG A 486 3.91 -28.01 -0.96
CA ARG A 486 3.10 -26.91 -1.50
C ARG A 486 2.24 -26.29 -0.40
N VAL A 487 2.63 -25.11 0.07
CA VAL A 487 1.96 -24.34 1.14
C VAL A 487 1.86 -22.85 0.77
N ARG A 488 1.31 -22.02 1.66
CA ARG A 488 1.09 -20.57 1.43
C ARG A 488 2.20 -19.65 1.97
N PHE A 489 3.23 -20.20 2.63
CA PHE A 489 4.42 -19.46 3.10
C PHE A 489 4.14 -18.11 3.81
N SER A 490 3.15 -18.05 4.71
CA SER A 490 2.81 -16.82 5.44
C SER A 490 3.97 -16.21 6.23
N SER A 491 4.94 -17.01 6.66
CA SER A 491 6.15 -16.52 7.33
C SER A 491 7.07 -15.70 6.43
N GLU A 492 6.93 -15.77 5.11
CA GLU A 492 7.73 -15.01 4.15
C GLU A 492 7.15 -13.60 3.89
N LEU A 493 5.87 -13.39 4.21
CA LEU A 493 5.16 -12.13 3.96
C LEU A 493 5.89 -10.86 4.47
N PRO A 494 6.51 -10.84 5.67
CA PRO A 494 7.28 -9.66 6.10
C PRO A 494 8.42 -9.31 5.15
N ARG A 495 9.15 -10.31 4.63
CA ARG A 495 10.27 -10.10 3.69
C ARG A 495 9.79 -9.69 2.30
N ILE A 496 8.66 -10.24 1.88
CA ILE A 496 7.98 -9.82 0.65
C ILE A 496 7.64 -8.33 0.71
N ILE A 497 7.06 -7.87 1.82
CA ILE A 497 6.72 -6.45 2.00
C ILE A 497 7.97 -5.57 2.06
N GLU A 498 9.03 -6.00 2.75
CA GLU A 498 10.33 -5.30 2.75
C GLU A 498 10.88 -5.13 1.33
N TRP A 499 10.79 -6.18 0.50
CA TRP A 499 11.16 -6.12 -0.92
C TRP A 499 10.28 -5.13 -1.68
N MET A 500 8.95 -5.20 -1.52
CA MET A 500 8.00 -4.27 -2.18
C MET A 500 8.20 -2.80 -1.80
N GLU A 501 8.78 -2.53 -0.62
CA GLU A 501 9.08 -1.18 -0.14
C GLU A 501 10.40 -0.59 -0.69
N LEU A 502 11.21 -1.40 -1.39
CA LEU A 502 12.42 -0.91 -2.06
C LEU A 502 12.08 0.21 -3.06
N SER A 503 12.95 1.21 -3.13
CA SER A 503 12.74 2.37 -4.01
C SER A 503 12.84 2.04 -5.49
N SER A 504 13.54 0.95 -5.84
CA SER A 504 13.68 0.43 -7.20
C SER A 504 12.40 -0.24 -7.72
N HIS A 505 11.52 -0.71 -6.84
CA HIS A 505 10.29 -1.41 -7.22
C HIS A 505 9.17 -0.43 -7.46
N ARG A 506 9.28 0.23 -8.61
CA ARG A 506 8.31 1.15 -9.19
C ARG A 506 8.13 0.80 -10.66
N ARG A 507 6.90 0.97 -11.16
CA ARG A 507 6.57 0.76 -12.57
C ARG A 507 7.48 1.59 -13.48
N ILE A 508 8.10 0.96 -14.47
CA ILE A 508 8.82 1.68 -15.54
C ILE A 508 7.86 1.94 -16.71
N ARG A 509 7.37 3.18 -16.83
CA ARG A 509 6.32 3.56 -17.81
C ARG A 509 6.74 3.47 -19.29
N ALA A 510 8.04 3.43 -19.58
CA ALA A 510 8.53 3.29 -20.95
C ALA A 510 9.78 2.40 -20.96
N LYS A 511 9.76 1.33 -21.78
CA LYS A 511 11.01 0.66 -22.16
C LYS A 511 11.87 1.68 -22.90
N GLN A 512 13.02 2.04 -22.32
CA GLN A 512 13.98 2.93 -22.98
C GLN A 512 14.64 2.30 -24.22
N ASN A 513 14.33 1.03 -24.53
CA ASN A 513 14.85 0.31 -25.68
C ASN A 513 13.73 0.01 -26.69
N ILE A 514 13.42 0.99 -27.54
CA ILE A 514 13.07 0.68 -28.94
C ILE A 514 14.33 0.95 -29.73
N SER A 515 15.29 0.01 -29.69
CA SER A 515 16.30 -0.07 -30.74
C SER A 515 15.59 -0.55 -32.00
N VAL A 516 15.40 0.38 -32.94
CA VAL A 516 14.97 0.13 -34.33
C VAL A 516 15.99 -0.75 -35.04
#